data_AF-A0A3A6N6S1-F1
#
_entry.id   AF-A0A3A6N6S1-F1
#
_cell.length_a   1.000
_cell.length_b   1.000
_cell.length_c   1.000
_cell.angle_alpha   90.00
_cell.angle_beta   90.00
_cell.angle_gamma   90.00
#
_symmetry.space_group_name_H-M   'P 1'
#
loop_
_entity.id
_entity.type
_entity.pdbx_description
1 polymer ?
#
loop_
_entity_poly.entity_id
_entity_poly.type
_entity_poly.pdbx_seq_one_letter_code
_entity_poly.pdbx_strand_id
1 'polypeptide(L)'
;MKKVIICGVAVAFLCVAGLTGMTMAEEDKGPAEITLQTAEAKKPAVFPHAKHQEKQECDKCHKDANYTPGAWTKDSGHALCQACHKANENKDLAKCTTCHPAKK
;
A
#
# COMPACT_ATOMS: atom_id res chain seq x y z
N MET A 1 -21.71 -57.48 -33.00
CA MET A 1 -20.30 -57.41 -32.56
C MET A 1 -19.94 -55.92 -32.46
N LYS A 2 -20.47 -55.11 -31.53
CA LYS A 2 -20.50 -55.19 -30.05
C LYS A 2 -19.06 -55.28 -29.53
N LYS A 3 -18.48 -54.11 -29.19
CA LYS A 3 -17.12 -53.83 -28.65
C LYS A 3 -16.16 -53.09 -29.60
N VAL A 4 -16.50 -51.86 -30.04
CA VAL A 4 -15.48 -50.87 -30.47
C VAL A 4 -15.91 -49.40 -30.39
N ILE A 5 -17.13 -49.09 -29.91
CA ILE A 5 -17.62 -47.70 -29.79
C ILE A 5 -17.38 -47.18 -28.38
N ILE A 6 -16.13 -47.10 -27.92
CA ILE A 6 -15.73 -46.36 -26.72
C ILE A 6 -14.28 -45.93 -26.99
N CYS A 7 -13.91 -44.68 -26.68
CA CYS A 7 -12.56 -44.07 -26.83
C CYS A 7 -12.33 -43.13 -28.03
N GLY A 8 -13.37 -42.53 -28.61
CA GLY A 8 -13.23 -41.57 -29.72
C GLY A 8 -13.54 -40.09 -29.41
N VAL A 9 -13.74 -39.70 -28.15
CA VAL A 9 -14.24 -38.33 -27.79
C VAL A 9 -13.32 -37.58 -26.80
N ALA A 10 -12.20 -38.15 -26.37
CA ALA A 10 -11.39 -37.56 -25.30
C ALA A 10 -10.20 -36.68 -25.74
N VAL A 11 -10.04 -36.38 -27.04
CA VAL A 11 -8.83 -35.68 -27.56
C VAL A 11 -9.14 -34.37 -28.29
N ALA A 12 -10.33 -33.78 -28.10
CA ALA A 12 -10.68 -32.49 -28.70
C ALA A 12 -11.00 -31.37 -27.70
N PHE A 13 -10.72 -31.57 -26.41
CA PHE A 13 -11.03 -30.58 -25.35
C PHE A 13 -9.82 -30.19 -24.50
N LEU A 14 -8.60 -30.31 -25.04
CA LEU A 14 -7.35 -30.07 -24.30
C LEU A 14 -6.65 -28.75 -24.64
N CYS A 15 -7.26 -27.84 -25.42
CA CYS A 15 -6.62 -26.56 -25.80
C CYS A 15 -7.47 -25.29 -25.59
N VAL A 16 -8.61 -25.35 -24.88
CA VAL A 16 -9.43 -24.13 -24.61
C VAL A 16 -9.47 -23.73 -23.12
N ALA A 17 -8.92 -24.55 -22.21
CA ALA A 17 -8.93 -24.25 -20.77
C ALA A 17 -7.61 -23.63 -20.26
N GLY A 18 -6.89 -22.91 -21.12
CA GLY A 18 -5.52 -22.44 -20.83
C GLY A 18 -5.37 -20.98 -20.41
N LEU A 19 -6.44 -20.19 -20.22
CA LEU A 19 -6.29 -18.73 -20.04
C LEU A 19 -7.21 -18.06 -19.00
N THR A 20 -7.76 -18.78 -18.01
CA THR A 20 -8.60 -18.17 -16.96
C THR A 20 -7.90 -18.05 -15.59
N GLY A 21 -6.57 -18.16 -15.55
CA GLY A 21 -5.82 -18.31 -14.30
C GLY A 21 -4.73 -17.29 -14.04
N MET A 22 -4.69 -16.14 -14.72
CA MET A 22 -3.84 -15.03 -14.28
C MET A 22 -4.52 -14.34 -13.10
N THR A 23 -4.43 -14.95 -11.92
CA THR A 23 -4.63 -14.22 -10.67
C THR A 23 -3.52 -13.18 -10.63
N MET A 24 -3.88 -11.91 -10.90
CA MET A 24 -3.00 -10.79 -10.59
C MET A 24 -2.62 -10.95 -9.11
N ALA A 25 -1.33 -11.12 -8.84
CA ALA A 25 -0.85 -11.08 -7.48
C ALA A 25 -1.33 -9.76 -6.88
N GLU A 26 -2.19 -9.83 -5.87
CA GLU A 26 -2.60 -8.67 -5.11
C GLU A 26 -1.33 -8.07 -4.50
N GLU A 27 -0.86 -6.96 -5.06
CA GLU A 27 0.26 -6.22 -4.50
C GLU A 27 -0.15 -5.83 -3.08
N ASP A 28 0.57 -6.36 -2.08
CA ASP A 28 0.33 -6.03 -0.68
C ASP A 28 0.54 -4.53 -0.47
N LYS A 29 -0.57 -3.79 -0.49
CA LYS A 29 -0.59 -2.32 -0.36
C LYS A 29 -0.42 -1.88 1.09
N GLY A 30 -0.26 -2.80 2.03
CA GLY A 30 -0.19 -2.51 3.45
C GLY A 30 -1.51 -1.94 4.01
N PRO A 31 -1.51 -1.57 5.31
CA PRO A 31 -2.69 -1.03 5.97
C PRO A 31 -3.12 0.32 5.37
N ALA A 32 -4.44 0.53 5.26
CA ALA A 32 -5.00 1.76 4.69
C ALA A 32 -4.76 3.01 5.57
N GLU A 33 -4.74 2.82 6.90
CA GLU A 33 -4.41 3.86 7.88
C GLU A 33 -3.36 3.34 8.86
N ILE A 34 -2.40 4.20 9.20
CA ILE A 34 -1.28 3.88 10.08
C ILE A 34 -1.24 4.92 11.19
N THR A 35 -1.20 4.47 12.44
CA THR A 35 -0.86 5.34 13.57
C THR A 35 0.63 5.24 13.85
N LEU A 36 1.35 6.34 13.69
CA LEU A 36 2.78 6.45 13.98
C LEU A 36 2.95 6.72 15.48
N GLN A 37 2.76 5.66 16.28
CA GLN A 37 2.96 5.70 17.73
C GLN A 37 4.41 5.32 18.07
N THR A 38 5.08 6.19 18.82
CA THR A 38 6.34 5.89 19.50
C THR A 38 6.10 5.83 21.00
N ALA A 39 6.98 5.20 21.77
CA ALA A 39 6.86 5.15 23.24
C ALA A 39 6.75 6.56 23.86
N GLU A 40 7.35 7.56 23.22
CA GLU A 40 7.41 8.94 23.71
C GLU A 40 6.30 9.85 23.13
N ALA A 41 5.55 9.38 22.14
CA ALA A 41 4.55 10.18 21.44
C ALA A 41 3.28 10.40 22.29
N LYS A 42 3.17 11.58 22.91
CA LYS A 42 1.95 12.04 23.62
C LYS A 42 0.76 12.24 22.68
N LYS A 43 1.03 12.61 21.42
CA LYS A 43 0.05 12.77 20.33
C LYS A 43 0.62 12.08 19.10
N PRO A 44 0.34 10.79 18.86
CA PRO A 44 0.84 10.09 17.69
C PRO A 44 0.32 10.73 16.41
N ALA A 45 1.09 10.60 15.32
CA ALA A 45 0.62 11.04 14.02
C ALA A 45 -0.30 9.97 13.40
N VAL A 46 -1.32 10.38 12.67
CA VAL A 46 -2.17 9.50 11.86
C VAL A 46 -1.80 9.70 10.39
N PHE A 47 -1.51 8.60 9.72
CA PHE A 47 -1.09 8.58 8.32
C PHE A 47 -2.09 7.77 7.49
N PRO A 48 -2.91 8.43 6.63
CA PRO A 48 -3.79 7.74 5.71
C PRO A 48 -2.96 7.23 4.51
N HIS A 49 -2.35 6.07 4.67
CA HIS A 49 -1.44 5.46 3.70
C HIS A 49 -2.10 5.23 2.33
N ALA A 50 -3.32 4.67 2.32
CA ALA A 50 -4.05 4.43 1.07
C ALA A 50 -4.26 5.71 0.25
N LYS A 51 -4.60 6.83 0.91
CA LYS A 51 -4.79 8.13 0.23
C LYS A 51 -3.50 8.67 -0.39
N HIS A 52 -2.35 8.30 0.15
CA HIS A 52 -1.07 8.67 -0.44
C HIS A 52 -0.74 7.77 -1.64
N GLN A 53 -1.01 6.47 -1.55
CA GLN A 53 -0.82 5.52 -2.65
C GLN A 53 -1.69 5.86 -3.88
N GLU A 54 -2.86 6.48 -3.70
CA GLU A 54 -3.69 6.98 -4.81
C GLU A 54 -2.99 8.06 -5.66
N LYS A 55 -1.97 8.73 -5.12
CA LYS A 55 -1.33 9.91 -5.73
C LYS A 55 0.18 9.83 -5.83
N GLN A 56 0.81 8.85 -5.18
CA GLN A 56 2.25 8.74 -5.04
C GLN A 56 2.70 7.31 -5.33
N GLU A 57 3.82 7.20 -6.04
CA GLU A 57 4.54 5.94 -6.22
C GLU A 57 5.13 5.45 -4.89
N CYS A 58 5.15 4.14 -4.68
CA CYS A 58 5.68 3.52 -3.45
C CYS A 58 7.12 3.99 -3.13
N ASP A 59 7.95 4.11 -4.16
CA ASP A 59 9.36 4.49 -4.06
C ASP A 59 9.57 5.89 -3.49
N LYS A 60 8.61 6.82 -3.66
CA LYS A 60 8.74 8.19 -3.17
C LYS A 60 8.90 8.26 -1.65
N CYS A 61 8.39 7.26 -0.93
CA CYS A 61 8.56 7.16 0.51
C CYS A 61 9.50 6.01 0.88
N HIS A 62 9.33 4.82 0.31
CA HIS A 62 10.04 3.62 0.76
C HIS A 62 11.54 3.60 0.43
N LYS A 63 12.01 4.45 -0.50
CA LYS A 63 13.44 4.62 -0.81
C LYS A 63 14.03 5.92 -0.26
N ASP A 64 13.24 6.72 0.47
CA ASP A 64 13.74 7.93 1.11
C ASP A 64 14.62 7.58 2.30
N ALA A 65 15.71 8.34 2.50
CA ALA A 65 16.64 8.12 3.60
C ALA A 65 15.99 8.31 5.00
N ASN A 66 14.88 9.04 5.08
CA ASN A 66 14.13 9.29 6.31
C ASN A 66 13.00 8.28 6.53
N TYR A 67 12.85 7.27 5.67
CA TYR A 67 11.88 6.21 5.86
C TYR A 67 12.34 5.23 6.95
N THR A 68 11.80 5.37 8.16
CA THR A 68 12.20 4.61 9.35
C THR A 68 11.01 3.88 10.01
N PRO A 69 10.39 2.91 9.30
CA PRO A 69 9.24 2.19 9.83
C PRO A 69 9.57 1.51 11.17
N GLY A 70 8.75 1.76 12.20
CA GLY A 70 8.96 1.23 13.55
C GLY A 70 10.02 1.95 14.39
N ALA A 71 10.82 2.83 13.79
CA ALA A 71 11.87 3.62 14.46
C ALA A 71 11.68 5.13 14.22
N TRP A 72 10.44 5.57 14.04
CA TRP A 72 10.11 6.96 13.78
C TRP A 72 10.60 7.88 14.89
N THR A 73 11.22 8.98 14.48
CA THR A 73 11.57 10.12 15.33
C THR A 73 10.85 11.36 14.82
N LYS A 74 10.82 12.41 15.63
CA LYS A 74 10.33 13.72 15.18
C LYS A 74 11.05 14.17 13.91
N ASP A 75 12.36 14.00 13.88
CA ASP A 75 13.19 14.52 12.79
C ASP A 75 12.98 13.72 11.50
N SER A 76 13.01 12.38 11.57
CA SER A 76 12.74 11.52 10.39
C SER A 76 11.33 11.72 9.84
N GLY A 77 10.32 11.74 10.71
CA GLY A 77 8.92 11.96 10.29
C GLY A 77 8.69 13.36 9.69
N HIS A 78 9.30 14.41 10.25
CA HIS A 78 9.15 15.76 9.70
C HIS A 78 10.00 15.98 8.43
N ALA A 79 11.16 15.37 8.33
CA ALA A 79 11.99 15.41 7.13
C ALA A 79 11.32 14.72 5.95
N LEU A 80 10.64 13.59 6.17
CA LEU A 80 9.90 12.89 5.12
C LEU A 80 8.54 13.56 4.82
N CYS A 81 7.68 13.63 5.83
CA CYS A 81 6.27 13.98 5.63
C CYS A 81 6.10 15.50 5.54
N GLN A 82 6.62 16.24 6.53
CA GLN A 82 6.35 17.68 6.63
C GLN A 82 7.07 18.46 5.52
N ALA A 83 8.26 18.04 5.09
CA ALA A 83 8.97 18.69 3.98
C ALA A 83 8.14 18.63 2.68
N CYS A 84 7.60 17.46 2.35
CA CYS A 84 6.73 17.30 1.18
C CYS A 84 5.46 18.17 1.28
N HIS A 85 4.77 18.15 2.42
CA HIS A 85 3.57 18.98 2.62
C HIS A 85 3.87 20.49 2.64
N LYS A 86 5.05 20.91 3.08
CA LYS A 86 5.51 22.31 2.97
C LYS A 86 5.83 22.69 1.54
N ALA A 87 6.24 21.76 0.69
CA ALA A 87 6.48 22.01 -0.73
C ALA A 87 5.17 22.00 -1.54
N ASN A 88 4.14 21.28 -1.10
CA ASN A 88 2.83 21.22 -1.74
C ASN A 88 2.11 22.59 -1.77
N GLU A 89 1.20 22.81 -2.72
CA GLU A 89 0.39 24.03 -2.80
C GLU A 89 -0.49 24.22 -1.55
N ASN A 90 -1.06 23.12 -1.04
CA ASN A 90 -1.85 23.14 0.17
C ASN A 90 -0.94 23.05 1.43
N LYS A 91 -0.50 24.21 1.92
CA LYS A 91 0.33 24.33 3.13
C LYS A 91 -0.39 23.92 4.41
N ASP A 92 -1.72 23.81 4.41
CA ASP A 92 -2.48 23.36 5.60
C ASP A 92 -2.18 21.91 5.95
N LEU A 93 -1.72 21.12 4.97
CA LEU A 93 -1.29 19.74 5.21
C LEU A 93 -0.05 19.66 6.12
N ALA A 94 0.75 20.73 6.19
CA ALA A 94 1.95 20.77 7.05
C ALA A 94 1.68 21.23 8.49
N LYS A 95 0.42 21.59 8.82
CA LYS A 95 0.03 22.01 10.17
C LYS A 95 0.13 20.83 11.14
N CYS A 96 0.62 21.10 12.35
CA CYS A 96 0.84 20.08 13.37
C CYS A 96 -0.42 19.24 13.66
N THR A 97 -1.59 19.88 13.73
CA THR A 97 -2.87 19.24 14.05
C THR A 97 -3.42 18.37 12.92
N THR A 98 -2.95 18.55 11.69
CA THR A 98 -3.38 17.75 10.55
C THR A 98 -2.85 16.32 10.68
N CYS A 99 -1.57 16.18 11.04
CA CYS A 99 -0.97 14.87 11.28
C CYS A 99 -1.14 14.39 12.72
N HIS A 100 -1.08 15.28 13.71
CA HIS A 100 -1.22 14.98 15.14
C HIS A 100 -2.56 15.49 15.68
N PRO A 101 -3.68 14.83 15.37
CA PRO A 101 -4.98 15.23 15.87
C PRO A 101 -5.00 15.16 17.40
N ALA A 102 -5.84 16.00 18.02
CA ALA A 102 -6.15 15.82 19.43
C ALA A 102 -6.73 14.41 19.61
N LYS A 103 -6.35 13.73 20.70
CA LYS A 103 -7.01 12.47 21.06
C LYS A 103 -8.52 12.72 21.11
N LYS A 104 -9.28 11.92 20.36
CA LYS A 104 -10.73 11.87 20.50
C LYS A 104 -11.10 11.36 21.89
#